data_AF-A0A0G1TN13-F1
#
_entry.id   AF-A0A0G1TN13-F1
#
_cell.length_a   1.000
_cell.length_b   1.000
_cell.length_c   1.000
_cell.angle_alpha   90.00
_cell.angle_beta   90.00
_cell.angle_gamma   90.00
#
_symmetry.space_group_name_H-M   'P 1'
#
loop_
_entity.id
_entity.type
_entity.pdbx_description
1 polymer ?
#
loop_
_entity_poly.entity_id
_entity_poly.type
_entity_poly.pdbx_seq_one_letter_code
_entity_poly.pdbx_strand_id
1 'polypeptide(L)'
;MGGAEIRERVRGLANKLMELLENNVLEEPQAAAAAMEQARAIRQEIESLGFLVSWRVQLRPLTDKKPYVEVTIWEPRKNLTPEQQRVYDEWFFRVNGIKND
;
A
#
# COMPACT_ATOMS: atom_id res chain seq x y z
N MET A 1 -4.19 20.62 6.75
CA MET A 1 -2.86 19.98 6.78
C MET A 1 -2.11 20.35 5.52
N GLY A 2 -0.85 20.77 5.65
CA GLY A 2 -0.01 21.10 4.49
C GLY A 2 0.46 19.83 3.76
N GLY A 3 0.89 19.94 2.50
CA GLY A 3 1.34 18.79 1.71
C GLY A 3 2.56 18.05 2.30
N ALA A 4 3.40 18.73 3.09
CA ALA A 4 4.52 18.10 3.79
C ALA A 4 4.07 17.24 4.99
N GLU A 5 3.08 17.72 5.74
CA GLU A 5 2.51 17.03 6.90
C GLU A 5 1.80 15.73 6.49
N ILE A 6 1.05 15.78 5.38
CA ILE A 6 0.40 14.60 4.80
C ILE A 6 1.44 13.55 4.39
N ARG A 7 2.54 13.96 3.74
CA ARG A 7 3.61 13.03 3.33
C ARG A 7 4.30 12.37 4.52
N GLU A 8 4.54 13.12 5.60
CA GLU A 8 5.14 12.55 6.80
C GLU A 8 4.20 11.56 7.49
N ARG A 9 2.89 11.88 7.56
CA ARG A 9 1.87 10.93 8.04
C ARG A 9 1.85 9.64 7.21
N VAL A 10 1.84 9.76 5.88
CA VAL A 10 1.85 8.60 4.97
C VAL A 10 3.11 7.77 5.15
N ARG A 11 4.28 8.40 5.31
CA ARG A 11 5.53 7.68 5.61
C ARG A 11 5.45 6.90 6.93
N GLY A 12 4.92 7.52 7.98
CA GLY A 12 4.73 6.86 9.27
C GLY A 12 3.78 5.66 9.18
N LEU A 13 2.69 5.79 8.41
CA LEU A 13 1.76 4.69 8.13
C LEU A 13 2.42 3.57 7.31
N ALA A 14 3.22 3.92 6.30
CA ALA A 14 3.93 2.95 5.47
C ALA A 14 4.93 2.11 6.29
N ASN A 15 5.67 2.74 7.20
CA ASN A 15 6.59 2.03 8.09
C ASN A 15 5.85 1.06 9.02
N LYS A 16 4.73 1.50 9.62
CA LYS A 16 3.88 0.63 10.45
C LYS A 16 3.33 -0.55 9.65
N LEU A 17 2.90 -0.30 8.42
CA LEU A 17 2.41 -1.36 7.52
C LEU A 17 3.51 -2.37 7.22
N MET A 18 4.72 -1.90 6.92
CA MET A 18 5.88 -2.76 6.65
C MET A 18 6.18 -3.65 7.85
N GLU A 19 6.38 -3.08 9.04
CA GLU A 19 6.67 -3.84 10.26
C GLU A 19 5.58 -4.88 10.57
N LEU A 20 4.33 -4.48 10.41
CA LEU A 20 3.21 -5.37 10.71
C LEU A 20 3.13 -6.54 9.71
N LEU A 21 3.40 -6.30 8.43
CA LEU A 21 3.46 -7.36 7.42
C LEU A 21 4.69 -8.26 7.61
N GLU A 22 5.89 -7.71 7.86
CA GLU A 22 7.11 -8.49 8.10
C GLU A 22 6.96 -9.48 9.26
N ASN A 23 6.18 -9.11 10.28
CA ASN A 23 5.98 -9.91 11.47
C ASN A 23 4.86 -10.95 11.36
N ASN A 24 3.92 -10.80 10.41
CA ASN A 24 2.68 -11.59 10.41
C ASN A 24 2.32 -12.23 9.07
N VAL A 25 2.94 -11.84 7.96
CA VAL A 25 2.48 -12.27 6.62
C VAL A 25 2.67 -13.77 6.34
N LEU A 26 3.63 -14.41 7.01
CA LEU A 26 3.88 -15.85 6.90
C LEU A 26 3.33 -16.63 8.10
N GLU A 27 2.72 -15.96 9.07
CA GLU A 27 2.10 -16.62 10.22
C GLU A 27 0.79 -17.31 9.81
N GLU A 28 0.34 -18.27 10.63
CA GLU A 28 -0.93 -18.93 10.36
C GLU A 28 -2.09 -17.93 10.34
N PRO A 29 -3.10 -18.10 9.45
CA PRO A 29 -4.18 -17.13 9.28
C PRO A 29 -4.90 -16.75 10.57
N GLN A 30 -5.06 -17.68 11.52
CA GLN A 30 -5.71 -17.43 12.80
C GLN A 30 -4.85 -16.53 13.71
N ALA A 31 -3.53 -16.75 13.73
CA ALA A 31 -2.59 -15.94 14.51
C ALA A 31 -2.41 -14.54 13.89
N ALA A 32 -2.42 -14.45 12.55
CA ALA A 32 -2.24 -13.21 11.81
C ALA A 32 -3.51 -12.37 11.65
N ALA A 33 -4.70 -12.90 11.94
CA ALA A 33 -5.99 -12.28 11.57
C ALA A 33 -6.12 -10.81 12.01
N ALA A 34 -5.86 -10.52 13.30
CA ALA A 34 -5.94 -9.17 13.84
C ALA A 34 -4.91 -8.23 13.21
N ALA A 35 -3.70 -8.71 13.00
CA ALA A 35 -2.66 -7.94 12.33
C ALA A 35 -3.07 -7.63 10.87
N MET A 36 -3.61 -8.60 10.14
CA MET A 36 -4.06 -8.40 8.76
C MET A 36 -5.23 -7.40 8.67
N GLU A 37 -6.15 -7.39 9.63
CA GLU A 37 -7.18 -6.34 9.69
C GLU A 37 -6.56 -4.96 9.91
N GLN A 38 -5.58 -4.85 10.82
CA GLN A 38 -4.86 -3.60 11.05
C GLN A 38 -4.06 -3.16 9.81
N ALA A 39 -3.46 -4.09 9.06
CA ALA A 39 -2.79 -3.82 7.79
C ALA A 39 -3.75 -3.19 6.78
N ARG A 40 -4.97 -3.75 6.67
CA ARG A 40 -6.02 -3.22 5.79
C ARG A 40 -6.47 -1.83 6.22
N ALA A 41 -6.65 -1.60 7.51
CA ALA A 41 -7.01 -0.27 8.02
C ALA A 41 -5.94 0.78 7.71
N ILE A 42 -4.66 0.45 7.91
CA ILE A 42 -3.54 1.35 7.58
C ILE A 42 -3.52 1.65 6.07
N ARG A 43 -3.71 0.63 5.23
CA ARG A 43 -3.81 0.81 3.77
C ARG A 43 -4.95 1.76 3.40
N GLN A 44 -6.14 1.55 3.94
CA GLN A 44 -7.31 2.41 3.70
C GLN A 44 -7.06 3.85 4.15
N GLU A 45 -6.36 4.06 5.27
CA GLU A 45 -5.99 5.39 5.72
C GLU A 45 -5.05 6.09 4.73
N ILE A 46 -4.01 5.40 4.25
CA ILE A 46 -3.10 5.94 3.22
C ILE A 46 -3.87 6.27 1.92
N GLU A 47 -4.77 5.38 1.50
CA GLU A 47 -5.62 5.56 0.33
C GLU A 47 -6.58 6.75 0.48
N SER A 48 -7.13 6.97 1.67
CA SER A 48 -7.97 8.15 1.97
C SER A 48 -7.21 9.48 1.89
N LEU A 49 -5.88 9.46 2.06
CA LEU A 49 -5.00 10.62 1.88
C LEU A 49 -4.61 10.85 0.41
N GLY A 50 -5.12 10.02 -0.51
CA GLY A 50 -4.91 10.12 -1.95
C GLY A 50 -3.70 9.36 -2.48
N PHE A 51 -3.04 8.52 -1.68
CA PHE A 51 -1.87 7.74 -2.10
C PHE A 51 -2.28 6.29 -2.38
N LEU A 52 -1.61 5.62 -3.32
CA LEU A 52 -1.82 4.18 -3.50
C LEU A 52 -0.72 3.38 -2.82
N VAL A 53 -1.06 2.21 -2.29
CA VAL A 53 -0.13 1.31 -1.61
C VAL A 53 -0.03 0.00 -2.37
N SER A 54 1.20 -0.40 -2.72
CA SER A 54 1.50 -1.77 -3.13
C SER A 54 2.57 -2.35 -2.22
N TRP A 55 2.57 -3.67 -2.05
CA TRP A 55 3.60 -4.31 -1.25
C TRP A 55 3.95 -5.69 -1.81
N ARG A 56 5.14 -6.16 -1.52
CA ARG A 56 5.63 -7.49 -1.94
C ARG A 56 6.43 -8.16 -0.84
N VAL A 57 6.32 -9.48 -0.76
CA VAL A 57 7.12 -10.32 0.12
C VAL A 57 8.30 -10.89 -0.67
N GLN A 58 9.50 -10.77 -0.11
CA GLN A 58 10.69 -11.45 -0.61
C GLN A 58 11.16 -12.45 0.45
N LEU A 59 11.11 -13.73 0.07
CA LEU A 59 11.64 -14.82 0.88
C LEU A 59 13.17 -14.83 0.72
N ARG A 60 13.91 -14.82 1.83
CA ARG A 60 15.37 -14.90 1.80
C ARG A 60 15.78 -16.37 1.82
N PRO A 61 16.45 -16.90 0.78
CA PRO A 61 16.65 -18.35 0.63
C PRO A 61 17.61 -19.00 1.65
N LEU A 62 18.22 -18.26 2.58
CA LEU A 62 19.37 -18.76 3.36
C LEU A 62 19.39 -18.38 4.85
N THR A 63 18.31 -17.89 5.43
CA THR A 63 18.27 -17.59 6.87
C THR A 63 16.87 -17.78 7.45
N ASP A 64 16.77 -18.34 8.66
CA ASP A 64 15.58 -18.38 9.54
C ASP A 64 15.09 -16.99 9.98
N LYS A 65 15.34 -15.97 9.15
CA LYS A 65 14.97 -14.59 9.40
C LYS A 65 13.61 -14.32 8.79
N LYS A 66 12.90 -13.39 9.42
CA LYS A 66 11.61 -12.85 8.96
C LYS A 66 11.66 -12.50 7.46
N PRO A 67 10.54 -12.67 6.75
CA PRO A 67 10.42 -12.26 5.36
C PRO A 67 10.77 -10.77 5.24
N TYR A 68 11.37 -10.39 4.11
CA TYR A 68 11.51 -8.98 3.80
C TYR A 68 10.23 -8.51 3.12
N VAL A 69 9.60 -7.48 3.66
CA VAL A 69 8.43 -6.86 3.03
C VAL A 69 8.81 -5.49 2.52
N GLU A 70 8.58 -5.27 1.24
CA GLU A 70 8.73 -3.95 0.64
C GLU A 70 7.35 -3.32 0.47
N VAL A 71 7.15 -2.14 1.05
CA VAL A 71 5.96 -1.31 0.88
C VAL A 71 6.32 -0.13 -0.03
N THR A 72 5.60 0.00 -1.15
CA THR A 72 5.75 1.10 -2.10
C THR A 72 4.53 2.01 -2.00
N ILE A 73 4.78 3.30 -1.81
CA ILE A 73 3.77 4.34 -1.79
C ILE A 73 3.82 5.11 -3.12
N TRP A 74 2.69 5.16 -3.80
CA TRP A 74 2.53 5.89 -5.06
C TRP A 74 1.79 7.21 -4.79
N GLU A 75 2.45 8.32 -5.06
CA GLU A 75 1.82 9.65 -5.02
C GLU A 75 1.15 9.93 -6.37
N PRO A 76 -0.12 10.39 -6.39
CA PRO A 76 -0.78 10.78 -7.62
C PRO A 76 -0.04 11.96 -8.25
N ARG A 77 0.24 11.83 -9.55
CA ARG A 77 0.89 12.90 -10.30
C ARG A 77 -0.09 14.06 -10.44
N LYS A 78 0.26 15.22 -9.88
CA LYS A 78 -0.67 16.38 -9.81
C LYS A 78 -0.90 17.10 -11.14
N ASN A 79 -0.14 16.77 -12.18
CA ASN A 79 -0.20 17.41 -13.51
C ASN A 79 -0.07 16.35 -14.62
N LEU A 80 -0.97 15.37 -14.64
CA LEU A 80 -1.04 14.44 -15.77
C LEU A 80 -1.51 15.23 -17.01
N THR A 81 -0.88 14.97 -18.16
CA THR A 81 -1.47 15.41 -19.44
C THR A 81 -2.81 14.69 -19.63
N PRO A 82 -3.74 15.22 -20.44
CA PRO A 82 -5.03 14.55 -20.70
C PRO A 82 -4.87 13.08 -21.12
N GLU A 83 -3.85 12.78 -21.92
CA GLU A 83 -3.52 11.42 -22.35
C GLU A 83 -3.04 10.54 -21.20
N GLN A 84 -2.19 11.06 -20.31
CA GLN A 84 -1.73 10.33 -19.13
C GLN A 84 -2.84 10.10 -18.11
N GLN A 85 -3.76 11.06 -17.95
CA GLN A 85 -4.95 10.91 -17.11
C GLN A 85 -5.83 9.79 -17.66
N ARG A 86 -6.05 9.75 -18.98
CA ARG A 86 -6.85 8.70 -19.63
C ARG A 86 -6.28 7.30 -19.39
N VAL A 87 -4.95 7.14 -19.52
CA VAL A 87 -4.27 5.85 -19.25
C VAL A 87 -4.39 5.46 -17.77
N TYR A 88 -4.27 6.42 -16.86
CA TYR A 88 -4.45 6.19 -15.43
C TYR A 88 -5.89 5.75 -15.11
N ASP A 89 -6.88 6.47 -15.64
CA ASP A 89 -8.30 6.17 -15.43
C ASP A 89 -8.64 4.77 -15.97
N GLU A 90 -8.19 4.42 -17.18
CA GLU A 90 -8.37 3.07 -17.75
C GLU A 90 -7.77 1.97 -16.86
N TRP A 91 -6.56 2.18 -16.35
CA TRP A 91 -5.93 1.25 -15.41
C TRP A 91 -6.74 1.15 -14.10
N PHE A 92 -7.15 2.29 -13.54
CA PHE A 92 -7.87 2.39 -12.27
C PHE A 92 -9.23 1.68 -12.37
N PHE A 93 -9.99 1.93 -13.43
CA PHE A 93 -11.28 1.28 -13.68
C PHE A 93 -11.15 -0.23 -13.85
N ARG A 94 -10.13 -0.69 -14.59
CA ARG A 94 -9.87 -2.13 -14.78
C ARG A 94 -9.53 -2.85 -13.47
N VAL A 95 -8.70 -2.25 -12.62
CA VAL A 95 -8.27 -2.87 -11.36
C VAL A 95 -9.39 -2.87 -10.32
N ASN A 96 -10.28 -1.86 -10.33
CA ASN A 96 -11.35 -1.73 -9.35
C ASN A 96 -12.72 -2.24 -9.83
N GLY A 97 -12.83 -2.79 -11.05
CA GLY A 97 -14.08 -3.36 -11.58
C GLY A 97 -15.18 -2.33 -11.81
N ILE A 98 -14.83 -1.04 -11.89
CA ILE A 98 -15.77 0.05 -12.15
C ILE A 98 -15.91 0.18 -13.68
N LYS A 99 -17.15 0.17 -14.18
CA LYS A 99 -17.42 0.40 -15.61
C LYS A 99 -17.18 1.87 -15.94
N ASN A 100 -16.46 2.09 -17.03
CA ASN A 100 -16.19 3.41 -17.58
C ASN A 100 -17.33 3.70 -18.57
N ASP A 101 -18.42 4.32 -18.09
CA ASP A 101 -19.58 4.72 -18.90
C ASP A 101 -19.37 6.10 -19.55
#